data_AF-A0A846W720-F1
#
_entry.id   AF-A0A846W720-F1
#
_cell.length_a   1.000
_cell.length_b   1.000
_cell.length_c   1.000
_cell.angle_alpha   90.00
_cell.angle_beta   90.00
_cell.angle_gamma   90.00
#
_symmetry.space_group_name_H-M   'P 1'
#
loop_
_entity.id
_entity.type
_entity.pdbx_description
1 polymer ?
#
loop_
_entity_poly.entity_id
_entity_poly.type
_entity_poly.pdbx_seq_one_letter_code
_entity_poly.pdbx_strand_id
1 'polypeptide(L)'
;MSAIRLSSLVLAMLSTGLVAGVFYAYAISVMPALARTGDRTLIEVMQKINVVIINPWFMFGFLGTVGFTALAAALHLGGDHRATLIWIGIALLLNVIAFAVTAGQNVPLNDALAAAGDPATLADTVSVRADFEAAWVRWNILRAVLHTAAFLVLCGALFAAGVQQGKSNAAAPVSAQTVSHALVR
;
A
#
# COMPACT_ATOMS: atom_id res chain seq x y z
N MET A 1 -2.37 12.16 -21.00
CA MET A 1 -2.00 10.91 -20.30
C MET A 1 -2.26 9.76 -21.25
N SER A 2 -1.22 9.00 -21.57
CA SER A 2 -1.36 7.76 -22.34
C SER A 2 -2.07 6.71 -21.48
N ALA A 3 -2.68 5.71 -22.14
CA ALA A 3 -3.33 4.60 -21.46
C ALA A 3 -2.36 3.89 -20.49
N ILE A 4 -1.10 3.70 -20.88
CA ILE A 4 -0.07 3.05 -20.06
C ILE A 4 0.19 3.81 -18.75
N ARG A 5 0.30 5.15 -18.80
CA ARG A 5 0.49 5.98 -17.60
C ARG A 5 -0.71 5.93 -16.66
N LEU A 6 -1.91 6.04 -17.23
CA LEU A 6 -3.15 5.92 -16.46
C LEU A 6 -3.23 4.56 -15.76
N SER A 7 -3.00 3.47 -16.51
CA SER A 7 -3.02 2.11 -15.98
C SER A 7 -2.01 1.92 -14.84
N SER A 8 -0.79 2.47 -14.98
CA SER A 8 0.22 2.38 -13.92
C SER A 8 -0.21 3.09 -12.62
N LEU A 9 -0.83 4.27 -12.72
CA LEU A 9 -1.34 5.01 -11.56
C LEU A 9 -2.52 4.29 -10.90
N VAL A 10 -3.43 3.75 -11.71
CA VAL A 10 -4.58 2.98 -11.19
C VAL A 10 -4.12 1.72 -10.48
N LEU A 11 -3.15 0.98 -11.03
CA LEU A 11 -2.59 -0.20 -10.38
C LEU A 11 -1.86 0.15 -9.08
N ALA A 12 -1.08 1.25 -9.06
CA ALA A 12 -0.44 1.75 -7.85
C ALA A 12 -1.46 2.14 -6.77
N MET A 13 -2.52 2.85 -7.15
CA MET A 13 -3.57 3.28 -6.24
C MET A 13 -4.39 2.10 -5.71
N LEU A 14 -4.77 1.15 -6.58
CA LEU A 14 -5.54 -0.03 -6.20
C LEU A 14 -4.75 -0.92 -5.23
N SER A 15 -3.50 -1.23 -5.56
CA SER A 15 -2.64 -2.05 -4.69
C SER A 15 -2.39 -1.36 -3.34
N THR A 16 -2.06 -0.08 -3.33
CA THR A 16 -1.84 0.69 -2.09
C THR A 16 -3.13 0.79 -1.25
N GLY A 17 -4.28 1.01 -1.88
CA GLY A 17 -5.58 1.09 -1.20
C GLY A 17 -6.01 -0.23 -0.56
N LEU A 18 -5.84 -1.35 -1.27
CA LEU A 18 -6.12 -2.69 -0.71
C LEU A 18 -5.24 -2.99 0.49
N VAL A 19 -3.94 -2.70 0.40
CA VAL A 19 -2.97 -2.93 1.48
C VAL A 19 -3.22 -2.01 2.68
N ALA A 20 -3.54 -0.73 2.43
CA ALA A 20 -3.99 0.19 3.47
C ALA A 20 -5.22 -0.36 4.20
N GLY A 21 -6.20 -0.86 3.45
CA GLY A 21 -7.42 -1.47 3.98
C GLY A 21 -7.14 -2.69 4.87
N VAL A 22 -6.21 -3.57 4.47
CA VAL A 22 -5.80 -4.72 5.28
C VAL A 22 -5.22 -4.24 6.62
N PHE A 23 -4.21 -3.37 6.62
CA PHE A 23 -3.58 -2.93 7.88
C PHE A 23 -4.52 -2.10 8.75
N TYR A 24 -5.38 -1.28 8.14
CA TYR A 24 -6.44 -0.57 8.84
C TYR A 24 -7.40 -1.53 9.54
N ALA A 25 -7.90 -2.56 8.84
CA ALA A 25 -8.80 -3.56 9.42
C ALA A 25 -8.15 -4.28 10.62
N TYR A 26 -6.84 -4.55 10.57
CA TYR A 26 -6.12 -5.11 11.70
C TYR A 26 -6.05 -4.15 12.89
N ALA A 27 -5.83 -2.87 12.64
CA ALA A 27 -5.75 -1.85 13.69
C ALA A 27 -7.10 -1.62 14.39
N ILE A 28 -8.21 -1.59 13.65
CA ILE A 28 -9.51 -1.16 14.19
C ILE A 28 -10.48 -2.29 14.53
N SER A 29 -10.22 -3.51 14.07
CA SER A 29 -11.16 -4.63 14.23
C SER A 29 -10.46 -5.93 14.67
N VAL A 30 -9.52 -6.46 13.86
CA VAL A 30 -8.95 -7.80 14.12
C VAL A 30 -8.18 -7.85 15.43
N MET A 31 -7.18 -6.98 15.62
CA MET A 31 -6.39 -7.00 16.85
C MET A 31 -7.22 -6.60 18.07
N PRO A 32 -8.10 -5.58 18.03
CA PRO A 32 -9.02 -5.32 19.14
C PRO A 32 -9.93 -6.50 19.52
N ALA A 33 -10.38 -7.31 18.55
CA ALA A 33 -11.16 -8.51 18.82
C ALA A 33 -10.29 -9.60 19.48
N LEU A 34 -9.09 -9.87 18.93
CA LEU A 34 -8.15 -10.83 19.49
C LEU A 34 -7.68 -10.42 20.89
N ALA A 35 -7.54 -9.12 21.15
CA ALA A 35 -7.16 -8.59 22.45
C ALA A 35 -8.11 -9.03 23.56
N ARG A 36 -9.39 -9.27 23.22
CA ARG A 36 -10.45 -9.73 24.13
C ARG A 36 -10.55 -11.25 24.25
N THR A 37 -9.63 -11.98 23.63
CA THR A 37 -9.50 -13.45 23.77
C THR A 37 -8.39 -13.81 24.75
N GLY A 38 -8.32 -15.08 25.14
CA GLY A 38 -7.22 -15.59 25.96
C GLY A 38 -5.90 -15.65 25.19
N ASP A 39 -4.78 -15.63 25.92
CA ASP A 39 -3.45 -15.50 25.32
C ASP A 39 -3.13 -16.59 24.30
N ARG A 40 -3.45 -17.84 24.65
CA ARG A 40 -3.28 -19.00 23.75
C ARG A 40 -4.04 -18.80 22.43
N THR A 41 -5.26 -18.30 22.47
CA THR A 41 -6.08 -18.07 21.27
C THR A 41 -5.47 -16.98 20.39
N LEU A 42 -5.01 -15.87 20.97
CA LEU A 42 -4.34 -14.81 20.21
C LEU A 42 -3.09 -15.35 19.52
N ILE A 43 -2.22 -16.05 20.26
CA ILE A 43 -0.98 -16.62 19.73
C ILE A 43 -1.29 -17.58 18.59
N GLU A 44 -2.21 -18.52 18.80
CA GLU A 44 -2.60 -19.52 17.80
C GLU A 44 -3.15 -18.88 16.53
N VAL A 45 -4.07 -17.93 16.67
CA VAL A 45 -4.67 -17.24 15.53
C VAL A 45 -3.62 -16.42 14.78
N MET A 46 -2.76 -15.68 15.48
CA MET A 46 -1.73 -14.86 14.86
C MET A 46 -0.65 -15.69 14.16
N GLN A 47 -0.22 -16.82 14.74
CA GLN A 47 0.69 -17.76 14.07
C GLN A 47 0.07 -18.29 12.77
N LYS A 48 -1.21 -18.71 12.79
CA LYS A 48 -1.93 -19.17 11.59
C LYS A 48 -2.06 -18.06 10.55
N ILE A 49 -2.45 -16.86 10.97
CA ILE A 49 -2.56 -15.67 10.11
C ILE A 49 -1.24 -15.37 9.39
N ASN A 50 -0.13 -15.40 10.13
CA ASN A 50 1.20 -15.09 9.59
C ASN A 50 1.62 -16.05 8.47
N VAL A 51 1.12 -17.30 8.49
CA VAL A 51 1.32 -18.27 7.42
C VAL A 51 0.38 -18.00 6.23
N VAL A 52 -0.93 -17.88 6.47
CA VAL A 52 -1.92 -17.79 5.38
C VAL A 52 -1.88 -16.45 4.63
N ILE A 53 -1.41 -15.39 5.27
CA ILE A 53 -1.32 -14.06 4.63
C ILE A 53 -0.26 -14.03 3.52
N ILE A 54 0.75 -14.92 3.56
CA ILE A 54 1.75 -15.06 2.52
C ILE A 54 1.16 -15.90 1.37
N ASN A 55 0.30 -15.27 0.58
CA ASN A 55 -0.32 -15.87 -0.60
C ASN A 55 -0.16 -14.96 -1.83
N PRO A 56 -0.34 -15.49 -3.06
CA PRO A 56 -0.10 -14.72 -4.28
C PRO A 56 -0.91 -13.42 -4.38
N TRP A 57 -2.14 -13.39 -3.87
CA TRP A 57 -3.00 -12.20 -3.94
C TRP A 57 -2.51 -11.09 -3.03
N PHE A 58 -2.18 -11.42 -1.78
CA PHE A 58 -1.57 -10.46 -0.87
C PHE A 58 -0.22 -9.99 -1.40
N MET A 59 0.62 -10.89 -1.91
CA MET A 59 1.95 -10.53 -2.42
C MET A 59 1.90 -9.65 -3.66
N PHE A 60 0.96 -9.91 -4.57
CA PHE A 60 0.72 -9.03 -5.70
C PHE A 60 0.33 -7.61 -5.27
N GLY A 61 -0.58 -7.47 -4.32
CA GLY A 61 -0.97 -6.17 -3.77
C GLY A 61 0.18 -5.50 -3.01
N PHE A 62 0.82 -6.23 -2.09
CA PHE A 62 1.86 -5.72 -1.21
C PHE A 62 3.11 -5.27 -1.95
N LEU A 63 3.67 -6.12 -2.82
CA LEU A 63 4.79 -5.74 -3.69
C LEU A 63 4.36 -4.71 -4.74
N GLY A 64 3.10 -4.77 -5.18
CA GLY A 64 2.50 -3.79 -6.09
C GLY A 64 2.52 -2.36 -5.55
N THR A 65 2.40 -2.16 -4.23
CA THR A 65 2.46 -0.81 -3.62
C THR A 65 3.75 -0.07 -3.98
N VAL A 66 4.89 -0.77 -4.00
CA VAL A 66 6.19 -0.21 -4.38
C VAL A 66 6.39 -0.34 -5.88
N GLY A 67 6.18 -1.54 -6.45
CA GLY A 67 6.48 -1.84 -7.85
C GLY A 67 5.67 -1.02 -8.85
N PHE A 68 4.34 -0.92 -8.68
CA PHE A 68 3.50 -0.13 -9.58
C PHE A 68 3.71 1.37 -9.38
N THR A 69 3.96 1.82 -8.15
CA THR A 69 4.28 3.23 -7.90
C THR A 69 5.61 3.63 -8.52
N ALA A 70 6.63 2.77 -8.44
CA ALA A 70 7.92 2.97 -9.11
C ALA A 70 7.77 2.97 -10.64
N LEU A 71 6.97 2.05 -11.19
CA LEU A 71 6.64 2.04 -12.62
C LEU A 71 5.94 3.34 -13.04
N ALA A 72 4.96 3.80 -12.26
CA ALA A 72 4.28 5.07 -12.51
C ALA A 72 5.26 6.26 -12.48
N ALA A 73 6.23 6.26 -11.54
CA ALA A 73 7.27 7.29 -11.47
C ALA A 73 8.15 7.28 -12.72
N ALA A 74 8.63 6.11 -13.12
CA ALA A 74 9.46 5.93 -14.32
C ALA A 74 8.75 6.41 -15.59
N LEU A 75 7.46 6.09 -15.73
CA LEU A 75 6.66 6.52 -16.88
C LEU A 75 6.37 8.03 -16.90
N HIS A 76 6.45 8.71 -15.76
CA HIS A 76 6.22 10.16 -15.62
C HIS A 76 7.52 10.98 -15.50
N LEU A 77 8.68 10.40 -15.81
CA LEU A 77 9.92 11.16 -15.97
C LEU A 77 9.77 12.20 -17.10
N GLY A 78 10.37 13.37 -16.91
CA GLY A 78 10.33 14.49 -17.85
C GLY A 78 9.70 15.77 -17.28
N GLY A 79 10.04 16.92 -17.87
CA GLY A 79 9.63 18.25 -17.39
C GLY A 79 8.12 18.47 -17.40
N ASP A 80 7.43 17.96 -18.42
CA ASP A 80 5.99 18.18 -18.64
C ASP A 80 5.08 17.55 -17.58
N HIS A 81 5.63 16.67 -16.74
CA HIS A 81 4.88 15.93 -15.72
C HIS A 81 5.38 16.19 -14.30
N ARG A 82 6.23 17.21 -14.12
CA ARG A 82 6.95 17.44 -12.86
C ARG A 82 6.05 17.48 -11.62
N ALA A 83 4.89 18.14 -11.70
CA ALA A 83 3.98 18.18 -10.56
C ALA A 83 3.39 16.78 -10.24
N THR A 84 2.99 16.00 -11.25
CA THR A 84 2.48 14.62 -11.04
C THR A 84 3.58 13.72 -10.48
N LEU A 85 4.79 13.85 -11.02
CA LEU A 85 5.96 13.09 -10.58
C LEU A 85 6.31 13.34 -9.11
N ILE A 86 6.18 14.57 -8.61
CA ILE A 86 6.38 14.90 -7.18
C ILE A 86 5.39 14.13 -6.30
N TRP A 87 4.09 14.11 -6.67
CA TRP A 87 3.08 13.34 -5.93
C TRP A 87 3.43 11.84 -5.93
N ILE A 88 3.76 11.26 -7.08
CA ILE A 88 4.15 9.85 -7.17
C ILE A 88 5.38 9.56 -6.31
N GLY A 89 6.38 10.45 -6.32
CA GLY A 89 7.60 10.31 -5.52
C GLY A 89 7.32 10.30 -4.02
N ILE A 90 6.42 11.17 -3.53
CA ILE A 90 6.00 11.18 -2.12
C ILE A 90 5.30 9.86 -1.77
N ALA A 91 4.36 9.40 -2.61
CA ALA A 91 3.68 8.13 -2.39
C ALA A 91 4.65 6.93 -2.38
N LEU A 92 5.62 6.92 -3.30
CA LEU A 92 6.65 5.88 -3.36
C LEU A 92 7.46 5.85 -2.07
N LEU A 93 7.90 7.02 -1.58
CA LEU A 93 8.66 7.12 -0.34
C LEU A 93 7.85 6.56 0.85
N LEU A 94 6.57 6.94 0.98
CA LEU A 94 5.70 6.45 2.05
C LEU A 94 5.53 4.92 1.98
N ASN A 95 5.29 4.36 0.79
CA ASN A 95 5.17 2.91 0.60
C ASN A 95 6.48 2.18 0.92
N VAL A 96 7.64 2.73 0.55
CA VAL A 96 8.96 2.16 0.88
C VAL A 96 9.20 2.18 2.39
N ILE A 97 8.86 3.27 3.08
CA ILE A 97 8.98 3.33 4.56
C ILE A 97 8.07 2.28 5.20
N ALA A 98 6.81 2.14 4.75
CA ALA A 98 5.90 1.14 5.29
C ALA A 98 6.37 -0.31 5.04
N PHE A 99 6.96 -0.55 3.87
CA PHE A 99 7.60 -1.83 3.54
C PHE A 99 8.78 -2.12 4.48
N ALA A 100 9.64 -1.13 4.72
CA ALA A 100 10.77 -1.24 5.65
C ALA A 100 10.32 -1.49 7.10
N VAL A 101 9.22 -0.87 7.56
CA VAL A 101 8.61 -1.18 8.87
C VAL A 101 8.13 -2.62 8.91
N THR A 102 7.53 -3.13 7.83
CA THR A 102 7.09 -4.53 7.76
C THR A 102 8.28 -5.47 7.92
N ALA A 103 9.32 -5.28 7.10
CA ALA A 103 10.50 -6.16 7.10
C ALA A 103 11.33 -6.04 8.39
N GLY A 104 11.47 -4.84 8.94
CA GLY A 104 12.34 -4.58 10.08
C GLY A 104 11.67 -4.72 11.44
N GLN A 105 10.34 -4.73 11.53
CA GLN A 105 9.61 -4.76 12.80
C GLN A 105 8.56 -5.88 12.84
N ASN A 106 7.57 -5.86 11.94
CA ASN A 106 6.46 -6.82 12.01
C ASN A 106 6.90 -8.25 11.68
N VAL A 107 7.78 -8.45 10.70
CA VAL A 107 8.31 -9.76 10.33
C VAL A 107 9.12 -10.37 11.49
N PRO A 108 10.11 -9.68 12.10
CA PRO A 108 10.81 -10.20 13.28
C PRO A 108 9.89 -10.57 14.44
N LEU A 109 8.85 -9.76 14.71
CA LEU A 109 7.85 -10.07 15.73
C LEU A 109 7.05 -11.33 15.38
N ASN A 110 6.69 -11.51 14.11
CA ASN A 110 6.01 -12.71 13.63
C ASN A 110 6.88 -13.96 13.74
N ASP A 111 8.16 -13.84 13.40
CA ASP A 111 9.14 -14.92 13.48
C ASP A 111 9.39 -15.33 14.94
N ALA A 112 9.50 -14.35 15.85
CA ALA A 112 9.61 -14.61 17.28
C ALA A 112 8.36 -15.31 17.84
N LEU A 113 7.16 -14.87 17.42
CA LEU A 113 5.90 -15.51 17.81
C LEU A 113 5.83 -16.96 17.30
N ALA A 114 6.30 -17.24 16.08
CA ALA A 114 6.38 -18.58 15.54
C ALA A 114 7.41 -19.45 16.30
N ALA A 115 8.57 -18.87 16.65
CA ALA A 115 9.63 -19.54 17.39
C ALA A 115 9.26 -19.89 18.84
N ALA A 116 8.21 -19.28 19.40
CA ALA A 116 7.67 -19.67 20.70
C ALA A 116 7.15 -21.12 20.73
N GLY A 117 6.82 -21.70 19.58
CA GLY A 117 6.40 -23.10 19.46
C GLY A 117 4.89 -23.31 19.46
N ASP A 118 4.46 -24.55 19.71
CA ASP A 118 3.05 -24.97 19.62
C ASP A 118 2.20 -24.35 20.75
N PRO A 119 1.20 -23.52 20.42
CA PRO A 119 0.30 -22.90 21.41
C PRO A 119 -0.38 -23.89 22.34
N ALA A 120 -0.62 -25.14 21.90
CA ALA A 120 -1.27 -26.17 22.71
C ALA A 120 -0.38 -26.65 23.88
N THR A 121 0.94 -26.55 23.74
CA THR A 121 1.91 -27.04 24.74
C THR A 121 2.72 -25.92 25.42
N LEU A 122 2.55 -24.68 24.98
CA LEU A 122 3.18 -23.49 25.58
C LEU A 122 2.84 -23.35 27.07
N ALA A 123 3.89 -23.30 27.90
CA ALA A 123 3.79 -23.17 29.35
C ALA A 123 3.54 -21.72 29.82
N ASP A 124 4.15 -20.73 29.15
CA ASP A 124 4.02 -19.30 29.50
C ASP A 124 3.47 -18.49 28.32
N THR A 125 2.16 -18.58 28.10
CA THR A 125 1.49 -17.80 27.05
C THR A 125 1.39 -16.32 27.37
N VAL A 126 1.46 -15.94 28.66
CA VAL A 126 1.34 -14.56 29.11
C VAL A 126 2.56 -13.75 28.66
N SER A 127 3.77 -14.25 28.91
CA SER A 127 5.00 -13.57 28.48
C SER A 127 5.10 -13.48 26.96
N VAL A 128 4.82 -14.58 26.25
CA VAL A 128 4.85 -14.61 24.77
C VAL A 128 3.92 -13.55 24.17
N ARG A 129 2.71 -13.42 24.72
CA ARG A 129 1.77 -12.39 24.27
C ARG A 129 2.26 -10.97 24.60
N ALA A 130 2.79 -10.75 25.80
CA ALA A 130 3.28 -9.45 26.24
C ALA A 130 4.41 -8.92 25.35
N ASP A 131 5.31 -9.81 24.90
CA ASP A 131 6.42 -9.47 24.00
C ASP A 131 5.96 -9.19 22.56
N PHE A 132 4.79 -9.68 22.17
CA PHE A 132 4.28 -9.59 20.80
C PHE A 132 3.24 -8.48 20.61
N GLU A 133 2.11 -8.53 21.33
CA GLU A 133 0.85 -7.89 20.92
C GLU A 133 0.99 -6.37 20.80
N ALA A 134 1.40 -5.69 21.87
CA ALA A 134 1.46 -4.23 21.90
C ALA A 134 2.47 -3.67 20.88
N ALA A 135 3.63 -4.32 20.74
CA ALA A 135 4.64 -3.93 19.77
C ALA A 135 4.12 -4.14 18.34
N TRP A 136 3.51 -5.29 18.06
CA TRP A 136 2.97 -5.63 16.75
C TRP A 136 1.86 -4.67 16.32
N VAL A 137 0.91 -4.39 17.22
CA VAL A 137 -0.21 -3.46 16.99
C VAL A 137 0.32 -2.05 16.69
N ARG A 138 1.28 -1.55 17.46
CA ARG A 138 1.88 -0.22 17.23
C ARG A 138 2.48 -0.10 15.83
N TRP A 139 3.28 -1.08 15.42
CA TRP A 139 3.88 -1.08 14.09
C TRP A 139 2.86 -1.29 12.98
N ASN A 140 1.81 -2.08 13.22
CA ASN A 140 0.70 -2.22 12.27
C ASN A 140 -0.07 -0.90 12.08
N ILE A 141 -0.35 -0.16 13.15
CA ILE A 141 -0.98 1.17 13.06
C ILE A 141 -0.14 2.12 12.22
N LEU A 142 1.18 2.15 12.43
CA LEU A 142 2.09 2.97 11.62
C LEU A 142 2.00 2.60 10.12
N ARG A 143 2.00 1.30 9.79
CA ARG A 143 1.83 0.84 8.40
C ARG A 143 0.47 1.25 7.82
N ALA A 144 -0.60 1.13 8.59
CA ALA A 144 -1.93 1.58 8.17
C ALA A 144 -1.91 3.07 7.82
N VAL A 145 -1.38 3.92 8.70
CA VAL A 145 -1.27 5.37 8.45
C VAL A 145 -0.43 5.67 7.21
N LEU A 146 0.75 5.05 7.07
CA LEU A 146 1.64 5.29 5.94
C LEU A 146 1.01 4.89 4.60
N HIS A 147 0.39 3.71 4.52
CA HIS A 147 -0.26 3.27 3.28
C HIS A 147 -1.54 4.05 2.99
N THR A 148 -2.33 4.44 4.00
CA THR A 148 -3.49 5.34 3.79
C THR A 148 -3.03 6.70 3.28
N ALA A 149 -1.96 7.27 3.85
CA ALA A 149 -1.39 8.52 3.35
C ALA A 149 -0.88 8.37 1.91
N ALA A 150 -0.15 7.29 1.60
CA ALA A 150 0.33 7.01 0.24
C ALA A 150 -0.83 6.87 -0.75
N PHE A 151 -1.92 6.21 -0.36
CA PHE A 151 -3.14 6.10 -1.17
C PHE A 151 -3.74 7.49 -1.47
N LEU A 152 -3.89 8.35 -0.47
CA LEU A 152 -4.40 9.71 -0.67
C LEU A 152 -3.50 10.55 -1.56
N VAL A 153 -2.17 10.42 -1.40
CA VAL A 153 -1.18 11.07 -2.26
C VAL A 153 -1.28 10.57 -3.71
N LEU A 154 -1.55 9.27 -3.93
CA LEU A 154 -1.79 8.72 -5.27
C LEU A 154 -3.10 9.21 -5.89
N CYS A 155 -4.17 9.41 -5.10
CA CYS A 155 -5.36 10.11 -5.57
C CYS A 155 -5.02 11.54 -6.03
N GLY A 156 -4.17 12.25 -5.28
CA GLY A 156 -3.62 13.55 -5.65
C GLY A 156 -2.79 13.51 -6.94
N ALA A 157 -1.97 12.46 -7.13
CA ALA A 157 -1.21 12.26 -8.35
C ALA A 157 -2.13 12.08 -9.57
N LEU A 158 -3.19 11.27 -9.44
CA LEU A 158 -4.15 11.05 -10.51
C LEU A 158 -4.91 12.35 -10.86
N PHE A 159 -5.31 13.12 -9.85
CA PHE A 159 -5.94 14.43 -10.04
C PHE A 159 -4.98 15.41 -10.76
N ALA A 160 -3.73 15.51 -10.30
CA ALA A 160 -2.72 16.37 -10.90
C ALA A 160 -2.42 16.00 -12.37
N ALA A 161 -2.40 14.70 -12.68
CA ALA A 161 -2.23 14.19 -14.05
C ALA A 161 -3.40 14.63 -14.96
N GLY A 162 -4.64 14.55 -14.45
CA GLY A 162 -5.83 15.02 -15.17
C GLY A 162 -5.79 16.53 -15.45
N VAL A 163 -5.44 17.34 -14.44
CA VAL A 163 -5.31 18.79 -14.58
C VAL A 163 -4.24 19.17 -15.61
N GLN A 164 -3.07 18.53 -15.58
CA GLN A 164 -2.01 18.77 -16.56
C GLN A 164 -2.46 18.42 -17.97
N GLN A 165 -3.14 17.29 -18.15
CA GLN A 165 -3.65 16.91 -19.46
C GLN A 165 -4.68 17.90 -20.01
N GLY A 166 -5.58 18.41 -19.18
CA GLY A 166 -6.52 19.46 -19.57
C GLY A 166 -5.82 20.73 -20.08
N LYS A 167 -4.77 21.18 -19.37
CA LYS A 167 -3.97 22.34 -19.77
C LYS A 167 -3.22 22.10 -21.08
N SER A 168 -2.59 20.94 -21.26
CA SER A 168 -1.91 20.57 -22.51
C SER A 168 -2.85 20.54 -23.70
N ASN A 169 -4.08 20.02 -23.53
CA ASN A 169 -5.08 19.99 -24.58
C ASN A 169 -5.58 21.41 -24.95
N ALA A 170 -5.75 22.30 -23.97
CA ALA A 170 -6.18 23.68 -24.21
C ALA A 170 -5.09 24.54 -24.89
N ALA A 171 -3.81 24.22 -24.70
CA ALA A 171 -2.69 24.91 -25.31
C ALA A 171 -2.33 24.41 -26.73
N ALA A 172 -2.97 23.34 -27.21
CA ALA A 172 -2.71 22.80 -28.53
C ALA A 172 -3.24 23.74 -29.64
N PRO A 173 -2.47 24.02 -30.70
CA PRO A 173 -2.88 24.95 -31.75
C PRO A 173 -4.12 24.46 -32.52
N VAL A 174 -5.05 25.38 -32.79
CA VAL A 174 -6.36 25.16 -33.43
C VAL A 174 -6.26 24.46 -34.80
N SER A 175 -5.12 24.54 -35.49
CA SER A 175 -4.91 23.92 -36.80
C SER A 175 -4.99 22.39 -36.81
N ALA A 176 -4.82 21.71 -35.66
CA ALA A 176 -5.00 20.26 -35.56
C ALA A 176 -6.47 19.83 -35.37
N GLN A 177 -7.36 20.73 -34.91
CA GLN A 177 -8.79 20.43 -34.74
C GLN A 177 -9.57 20.56 -36.06
N THR A 178 -9.15 21.45 -36.97
CA THR A 178 -9.86 21.68 -38.24
C THR A 178 -9.68 20.54 -39.25
N VAL A 179 -8.55 19.84 -39.26
CA VAL A 179 -8.27 18.77 -40.25
C VAL A 179 -9.17 17.54 -40.03
N SER A 180 -9.54 17.23 -38.78
CA SER A 180 -10.45 16.11 -38.50
C SER A 180 -11.91 16.38 -38.93
N HIS A 181 -12.33 17.64 -38.99
CA HIS A 181 -13.67 18.01 -39.46
C HIS A 181 -13.76 18.17 -40.99
N ALA A 182 -12.63 18.38 -41.66
CA ALA A 182 -12.56 18.54 -43.12
C ALA A 182 -12.49 17.21 -43.88
N LEU A 183 -12.09 16.10 -43.24
CA LEU A 183 -11.96 14.78 -43.88
C LEU A 183 -13.23 13.90 -43.77
N VAL A 184 -14.30 14.41 -43.16
CA VAL A 184 -15.59 13.70 -42.99
C VAL A 184 -16.72 14.38 -43.81
N ARG A 185 -16.37 15.32 -44.69
CA ARG A 185 -17.28 15.92 -45.67
C ARG A 185 -16.77 15.64 -47.07
#